data_AF-A0A831TYH8-F1
#
_entry.id   AF-A0A831TYH8-F1
#
_cell.length_a   1.000
_cell.length_b   1.000
_cell.length_c   1.000
_cell.angle_alpha   90.00
_cell.angle_beta   90.00
_cell.angle_gamma   90.00
#
_symmetry.space_group_name_H-M   'P 1'
#
loop_
_entity.id
_entity.type
_entity.pdbx_description
1 polymer ?
#
loop_
_entity_poly.entity_id
_entity_poly.type
_entity_poly.pdbx_seq_one_letter_code
_entity_poly.pdbx_strand_id
1 'polypeptide(L)'
;MIRPGAVVALLLALLVAATPSVAGQNRSLDSLPTTKHRDFHAEQPLQHLLSALITRPGITADSDRRALHPAINAGADAFADALRHNKGFHRFLHDLKPLLVAWNAEMATAAEGLAGAEVRGAAMDQLLTGLVTVAKQANIYPEDMDMALLQAAAAIETAIQRPPTARVLAREDRELISYLLLNSIHQARKRTVILMEPFDAMATLGTDPSFITYYAQKIGPAWARPILARELVSIEKTISDPDLLGNRENLIMMQFNTEAVNDLFYFKMAMEVSFSINQLDLNPLAAKMASMGGIMSDMTVSRLQESGAVPLNFRHVAAFYWINPSSPLTYSPDPALADRLVSLGAQVSTLPDFSLFSSPYRDIFQLRYDLFLCDLIASKELQRAEDQWIGLNQRPLSMAERLTLRKADAERRQAVMARLSGATPQEKHALRILLSSYIGK
;
A
#
# COMPACT_ATOMS: atom_id res chain seq x y z
N MET A 1 -24.95 10.23 28.81
CA MET A 1 -24.57 8.94 28.16
C MET A 1 -25.02 8.99 26.71
N ILE A 2 -24.10 9.30 25.80
CA ILE A 2 -24.37 9.38 24.36
C ILE A 2 -24.14 7.97 23.78
N ARG A 3 -25.12 7.45 23.04
CA ARG A 3 -25.04 6.10 22.44
C ARG A 3 -23.87 6.05 21.43
N PRO A 4 -23.10 4.95 21.36
CA PRO A 4 -21.92 4.83 20.49
C PRO A 4 -22.24 5.01 18.99
N GLY A 5 -23.47 4.70 18.55
CA GLY A 5 -23.92 4.97 17.17
C GLY A 5 -24.03 6.44 16.79
N ALA A 6 -24.24 7.35 17.76
CA ALA A 6 -24.36 8.78 17.50
C ALA A 6 -22.98 9.44 17.29
N VAL A 7 -21.92 8.89 17.89
CA VAL A 7 -20.54 9.40 17.75
C VAL A 7 -19.97 9.04 16.36
N VAL A 8 -20.28 7.85 15.85
CA VAL A 8 -19.88 7.41 14.50
C VAL A 8 -20.63 8.19 13.41
N ALA A 9 -21.91 8.46 13.61
CA ALA A 9 -22.69 9.31 12.69
C ALA A 9 -22.20 10.76 12.67
N LEU A 10 -21.76 11.32 13.81
CA LEU A 10 -21.20 12.68 13.88
C LEU A 10 -19.84 12.78 13.17
N LEU A 11 -19.00 11.74 13.29
CA LEU A 11 -17.70 11.64 12.59
C LEU A 11 -17.88 11.51 11.07
N LEU A 12 -18.88 10.75 10.62
CA LEU A 12 -19.22 10.65 9.20
C LEU A 12 -19.86 11.93 8.64
N ALA A 13 -20.65 12.65 9.44
CA ALA A 13 -21.23 13.93 9.04
C ALA A 13 -20.18 15.05 8.92
N LEU A 14 -19.15 15.05 9.79
CA LEU A 14 -18.03 15.99 9.71
C LEU A 14 -17.13 15.75 8.49
N LEU A 15 -17.04 14.52 7.98
CA LEU A 15 -16.29 14.18 6.76
C LEU A 15 -17.02 14.57 5.46
N VAL A 16 -18.34 14.78 5.49
CA VAL A 16 -19.13 15.22 4.33
C VAL A 16 -19.23 16.75 4.24
N ALA A 17 -18.99 17.47 5.35
CA ALA A 17 -19.13 18.93 5.41
C ALA A 17 -17.92 19.73 4.89
N ALA A 18 -16.82 19.07 4.49
CA ALA A 18 -15.67 19.73 3.87
C ALA A 18 -15.82 19.80 2.33
N THR A 19 -16.83 20.53 1.86
CA THR A 19 -16.90 20.97 0.45
C THR A 19 -16.99 22.49 0.43
N PRO A 20 -15.98 23.22 -0.10
CA PRO A 20 -16.16 24.62 -0.38
C PRO A 20 -17.07 24.78 -1.60
N SER A 21 -18.03 25.66 -1.43
CA SER A 21 -19.01 26.16 -2.38
C SER A 21 -18.41 26.84 -3.61
N VAL A 22 -19.10 26.66 -4.74
CA VAL A 22 -18.86 27.31 -6.04
C VAL A 22 -19.33 28.77 -6.06
N ALA A 23 -18.47 29.68 -6.52
CA ALA A 23 -18.76 30.99 -7.13
C ALA A 23 -17.45 31.46 -7.78
N GLY A 24 -17.30 32.07 -8.96
CA GLY A 24 -18.15 32.56 -10.04
C GLY A 24 -17.22 33.39 -10.98
N GLN A 25 -17.40 33.26 -12.30
CA GLN A 25 -16.96 34.08 -13.48
C GLN A 25 -16.05 35.31 -13.23
N ASN A 26 -15.06 35.71 -14.06
CA ASN A 26 -15.08 35.94 -15.52
C ASN A 26 -13.69 36.41 -16.06
N ARG A 27 -13.46 36.18 -17.38
CA ARG A 27 -12.68 36.96 -18.39
C ARG A 27 -11.13 36.91 -18.55
N SER A 28 -10.74 36.12 -19.56
CA SER A 28 -10.00 36.39 -20.83
C SER A 28 -8.63 37.11 -20.92
N LEU A 29 -7.79 36.46 -21.75
CA LEU A 29 -6.79 36.97 -22.72
C LEU A 29 -5.48 37.55 -22.16
N ASP A 30 -4.35 36.89 -22.41
CA ASP A 30 -3.60 37.03 -23.65
C ASP A 30 -2.52 35.94 -23.80
N SER A 31 -2.29 35.56 -25.04
CA SER A 31 -1.29 34.59 -25.52
C SER A 31 0.10 35.20 -25.55
N LEU A 32 1.15 34.36 -25.36
CA LEU A 32 2.51 34.47 -25.97
C LEU A 32 3.45 33.38 -25.37
N PRO A 33 4.59 33.08 -26.03
CA PRO A 33 4.74 32.04 -27.03
C PRO A 33 5.44 30.77 -26.50
N THR A 34 5.15 29.66 -27.16
CA THR A 34 5.77 28.35 -26.94
C THR A 34 7.27 28.37 -27.26
N THR A 35 8.11 28.41 -26.23
CA THR A 35 9.53 28.08 -26.35
C THR A 35 9.69 26.57 -26.53
N LYS A 36 10.14 26.19 -27.72
CA LYS A 36 10.57 24.82 -28.08
C LYS A 36 11.55 24.28 -27.05
N HIS A 37 11.15 23.23 -26.33
CA HIS A 37 12.05 22.40 -25.55
C HIS A 37 13.05 21.71 -26.49
N ARG A 38 14.34 22.00 -26.28
CA ARG A 38 15.48 21.29 -26.87
C ARG A 38 15.73 19.97 -26.12
N ASP A 39 15.88 18.92 -26.91
CA ASP A 39 16.68 17.69 -26.73
C ASP A 39 17.16 17.38 -25.29
N PHE A 40 16.40 16.54 -24.59
CA PHE A 40 16.89 15.77 -23.45
C PHE A 40 17.49 14.46 -23.97
N HIS A 41 18.69 14.11 -23.48
CA HIS A 41 19.29 12.78 -23.62
C HIS A 41 18.25 11.70 -23.32
N ALA A 42 18.33 10.54 -23.99
CA ALA A 42 17.43 9.41 -23.75
C ALA A 42 17.64 8.85 -22.32
N GLU A 43 17.06 9.54 -21.35
CA GLU A 43 16.96 9.16 -19.95
C GLU A 43 16.32 7.77 -19.86
N GLN A 44 16.87 6.93 -19.00
CA GLN A 44 16.39 5.57 -18.83
C GLN A 44 14.97 5.60 -18.21
N PRO A 45 14.08 4.63 -18.51
CA PRO A 45 12.68 4.66 -18.05
C PRO A 45 12.51 4.84 -16.53
N LEU A 46 13.44 4.34 -15.72
CA LEU A 46 13.42 4.53 -14.27
C LEU A 46 13.72 5.97 -13.85
N GLN A 47 14.66 6.64 -14.53
CA GLN A 47 14.96 8.05 -14.26
C GLN A 47 13.74 8.92 -14.59
N HIS A 48 13.07 8.63 -15.72
CA HIS A 48 11.80 9.27 -16.09
C HIS A 48 10.70 9.05 -15.07
N LEU A 49 10.54 7.81 -14.60
CA LEU A 49 9.57 7.50 -13.55
C LEU A 49 9.85 8.32 -12.29
N LEU A 50 11.08 8.27 -11.78
CA LEU A 50 11.43 8.97 -10.54
C LEU A 50 11.31 10.49 -10.69
N SER A 51 11.69 11.05 -11.84
CA SER A 51 11.45 12.46 -12.17
C SER A 51 9.96 12.80 -12.16
N ALA A 52 9.11 11.96 -12.75
CA ALA A 52 7.66 12.12 -12.74
C ALA A 52 7.06 12.04 -11.33
N LEU A 53 7.62 11.21 -10.44
CA LEU A 53 7.13 11.11 -9.06
C LEU A 53 7.50 12.35 -8.24
N ILE A 54 8.70 12.92 -8.42
CA ILE A 54 9.24 13.96 -7.53
C ILE A 54 9.16 15.39 -8.07
N THR A 55 8.74 15.58 -9.31
CA THR A 55 8.66 16.92 -9.93
C THR A 55 7.29 17.21 -10.52
N ARG A 56 6.91 18.48 -10.57
CA ARG A 56 5.67 18.95 -11.19
C ARG A 56 5.89 20.22 -12.03
N PRO A 57 5.30 20.32 -13.24
CA PRO A 57 5.25 21.57 -14.02
C PRO A 57 4.57 22.70 -13.24
N GLY A 58 5.14 23.90 -13.31
CA GLY A 58 4.64 25.09 -12.60
C GLY A 58 4.80 25.05 -11.08
N ILE A 59 5.43 24.02 -10.52
CA ILE A 59 5.67 23.86 -9.07
C ILE A 59 7.15 23.64 -8.80
N THR A 60 7.80 22.70 -9.51
CA THR A 60 9.25 22.50 -9.42
C THR A 60 9.95 23.35 -10.48
N ALA A 61 10.86 24.22 -10.06
CA ALA A 61 11.60 25.06 -10.99
C ALA A 61 12.54 24.24 -11.90
N ASP A 62 12.78 24.71 -13.13
CA ASP A 62 13.64 24.01 -14.09
C ASP A 62 15.12 23.97 -13.67
N SER A 63 15.58 24.91 -12.84
CA SER A 63 16.89 24.85 -12.19
C SER A 63 16.99 23.63 -11.27
N ASP A 64 15.92 23.36 -10.53
CA ASP A 64 15.90 22.35 -9.47
C ASP A 64 15.78 20.96 -10.07
N ARG A 65 15.01 20.83 -11.16
CA ARG A 65 14.96 19.60 -11.97
C ARG A 65 16.33 19.15 -12.43
N ARG A 66 17.18 20.08 -12.88
CA ARG A 66 18.57 19.76 -13.25
C ARG A 66 19.42 19.39 -12.04
N ALA A 67 19.24 20.08 -10.92
CA ALA A 67 19.94 19.78 -9.67
C ALA A 67 19.57 18.41 -9.05
N LEU A 68 18.40 17.87 -9.42
CA LEU A 68 17.90 16.57 -8.96
C LEU A 68 18.47 15.38 -9.72
N HIS A 69 19.10 15.59 -10.88
CA HIS A 69 19.60 14.49 -11.71
C HIS A 69 20.51 13.49 -10.96
N PRO A 70 21.44 13.90 -10.08
CA PRO A 70 22.23 12.95 -9.28
C PRO A 70 21.37 12.09 -8.34
N ALA A 71 20.34 12.67 -7.72
CA ALA A 71 19.44 11.96 -6.82
C ALA A 71 18.53 10.99 -7.59
N ILE A 72 18.02 11.43 -8.75
CA ILE A 72 17.22 10.59 -9.66
C ILE A 72 18.04 9.38 -10.14
N ASN A 73 19.31 9.57 -10.50
CA ASN A 73 20.19 8.47 -10.88
C ASN A 73 20.40 7.48 -9.74
N ALA A 74 20.72 7.97 -8.54
CA ALA A 74 20.90 7.11 -7.37
C ALA A 74 19.62 6.30 -7.04
N GLY A 75 18.44 6.93 -7.17
CA GLY A 75 17.16 6.25 -7.02
C GLY A 75 16.93 5.19 -8.10
N ALA A 76 17.25 5.50 -9.37
CA ALA A 76 17.08 4.58 -10.48
C ALA A 76 17.99 3.35 -10.36
N ASP A 77 19.24 3.56 -9.95
CA ASP A 77 20.20 2.49 -9.68
C ASP A 77 19.72 1.60 -8.53
N ALA A 78 19.25 2.19 -7.42
CA ALA A 78 18.71 1.45 -6.29
C ALA A 78 17.43 0.65 -6.66
N PHE A 79 16.55 1.23 -7.48
CA PHE A 79 15.38 0.53 -8.01
C PHE A 79 15.77 -0.66 -8.88
N ALA A 80 16.72 -0.45 -9.80
CA ALA A 80 17.21 -1.50 -10.69
C ALA A 80 17.89 -2.63 -9.90
N ASP A 81 18.70 -2.29 -8.90
CA ASP A 81 19.36 -3.25 -8.03
C ASP A 81 18.37 -4.09 -7.23
N ALA A 82 17.26 -3.50 -6.76
CA ALA A 82 16.19 -4.21 -6.07
C ALA A 82 15.54 -5.30 -6.93
N LEU A 83 15.41 -5.05 -8.24
CA LEU A 83 14.76 -5.95 -9.20
C LEU A 83 15.72 -6.71 -10.11
N ARG A 84 17.04 -6.59 -9.92
CA ARG A 84 18.06 -7.12 -10.85
C ARG A 84 17.95 -8.62 -11.12
N HIS A 85 17.45 -9.37 -10.14
CA HIS A 85 17.29 -10.84 -10.23
C HIS A 85 15.92 -11.26 -10.74
N ASN A 86 15.00 -10.31 -10.96
CA ASN A 86 13.68 -10.59 -11.48
C ASN A 86 13.74 -10.71 -13.01
N LYS A 87 13.38 -11.89 -13.53
CA LYS A 87 13.36 -12.17 -14.98
C LYS A 87 12.43 -11.25 -15.78
N GLY A 88 11.44 -10.66 -15.11
CA GLY A 88 10.49 -9.70 -15.66
C GLY A 88 11.01 -8.27 -15.82
N PHE A 89 12.16 -7.94 -15.23
CA PHE A 89 12.62 -6.55 -15.13
C PHE A 89 12.78 -5.87 -16.49
N HIS A 90 13.33 -6.55 -17.50
CA HIS A 90 13.45 -5.98 -18.85
C HIS A 90 12.08 -5.72 -19.51
N ARG A 91 11.11 -6.62 -19.31
CA ARG A 91 9.75 -6.43 -19.80
C ARG A 91 9.07 -5.26 -19.10
N PHE A 92 9.25 -5.15 -17.79
CA PHE A 92 8.77 -4.01 -17.01
C PHE A 92 9.29 -2.68 -17.56
N LEU A 93 10.60 -2.58 -17.82
CA LEU A 93 11.19 -1.35 -18.40
C LEU A 93 10.66 -1.05 -19.80
N HIS A 94 10.41 -2.07 -20.61
CA HIS A 94 9.81 -1.92 -21.93
C HIS A 94 8.39 -1.35 -21.83
N ASP A 95 7.56 -1.93 -20.96
CA ASP A 95 6.14 -1.59 -20.81
C ASP A 95 5.94 -0.27 -20.03
N LEU A 96 6.93 0.16 -19.24
CA LEU A 96 6.95 1.44 -18.54
C LEU A 96 7.13 2.64 -19.50
N LYS A 97 7.88 2.49 -20.61
CA LYS A 97 8.13 3.58 -21.58
C LYS A 97 6.85 4.22 -22.13
N PRO A 98 5.90 3.48 -22.72
CA PRO A 98 4.68 4.10 -23.27
C PRO A 98 3.85 4.80 -22.20
N LEU A 99 3.85 4.30 -20.97
CA LEU A 99 3.16 4.92 -19.84
C LEU A 99 3.75 6.31 -19.51
N LEU A 100 5.07 6.44 -19.52
CA LEU A 100 5.76 7.71 -19.26
C LEU A 100 5.58 8.71 -20.41
N VAL A 101 5.52 8.22 -21.65
CA VAL A 101 5.18 9.06 -22.81
C VAL A 101 3.77 9.64 -22.67
N ALA A 102 2.79 8.81 -22.27
CA ALA A 102 1.43 9.25 -22.04
C ALA A 102 1.35 10.29 -20.89
N TRP A 103 2.01 10.01 -19.77
CA TRP A 103 2.15 10.95 -18.65
C TRP A 103 2.71 12.30 -19.11
N ASN A 104 3.83 12.31 -19.85
CA ASN A 104 4.44 13.55 -20.32
C ASN A 104 3.52 14.33 -21.27
N ALA A 105 2.78 13.63 -22.14
CA ALA A 105 1.83 14.26 -23.05
C ALA A 105 0.68 14.93 -22.28
N GLU A 106 0.12 14.26 -21.27
CA GLU A 106 -0.94 14.83 -20.44
C GLU A 106 -0.44 16.02 -19.62
N MET A 107 0.75 15.90 -19.02
CA MET A 107 1.37 16.97 -18.24
C MET A 107 1.69 18.21 -19.07
N ALA A 108 2.02 18.04 -20.35
CA ALA A 108 2.24 19.17 -21.27
C ALA A 108 0.95 19.96 -21.58
N THR A 109 -0.22 19.35 -21.38
CA THR A 109 -1.53 20.02 -21.57
C THR A 109 -2.09 20.63 -20.28
N ALA A 110 -1.53 20.29 -19.12
CA ALA A 110 -1.99 20.79 -17.84
C ALA A 110 -1.60 22.27 -17.67
N ALA A 111 -2.59 23.12 -17.38
CA ALA A 111 -2.32 24.51 -17.01
C ALA A 111 -1.46 24.61 -15.74
N GLU A 112 -0.71 25.70 -15.58
CA GLU A 112 0.07 25.94 -14.37
C GLU A 112 -0.82 26.24 -13.15
N GLY A 113 -0.28 25.98 -11.96
CA GLY A 113 -0.97 26.22 -10.69
C GLY A 113 -2.27 25.43 -10.55
N LEU A 114 -3.22 26.00 -9.80
CA LEU A 114 -4.47 25.34 -9.40
C LEU A 114 -5.34 24.91 -10.59
N ALA A 115 -5.31 25.65 -11.69
CA ALA A 115 -6.14 25.41 -12.87
C ALA A 115 -5.85 24.06 -13.56
N GLY A 116 -4.61 23.57 -13.48
CA GLY A 116 -4.23 22.26 -14.04
C GLY A 116 -4.20 21.11 -13.03
N ALA A 117 -4.56 21.34 -11.76
CA ALA A 117 -4.42 20.34 -10.71
C ALA A 117 -5.23 19.06 -10.98
N GLU A 118 -6.41 19.19 -11.60
CA GLU A 118 -7.25 18.03 -11.95
C GLU A 118 -6.62 17.19 -13.07
N VAL A 119 -6.03 17.83 -14.07
CA VAL A 119 -5.32 17.16 -15.17
C VAL A 119 -4.08 16.44 -14.64
N ARG A 120 -3.26 17.11 -13.82
CA ARG A 120 -2.08 16.49 -13.19
C ARG A 120 -2.46 15.32 -12.29
N GLY A 121 -3.55 15.46 -11.53
CA GLY A 121 -4.04 14.41 -10.63
C GLY A 121 -4.52 13.19 -11.39
N ALA A 122 -5.27 13.40 -12.48
CA ALA A 122 -5.72 12.33 -13.37
C ALA A 122 -4.54 11.63 -14.06
N ALA A 123 -3.56 12.40 -14.55
CA ALA A 123 -2.37 11.84 -15.15
C ALA A 123 -1.58 10.98 -14.14
N MET A 124 -1.55 11.39 -12.87
CA MET A 124 -0.80 10.67 -11.83
C MET A 124 -1.54 9.40 -11.44
N ASP A 125 -2.88 9.43 -11.46
CA ASP A 125 -3.71 8.23 -11.29
C ASP A 125 -3.42 7.21 -12.39
N GLN A 126 -3.32 7.66 -13.64
CA GLN A 126 -2.98 6.81 -14.78
C GLN A 126 -1.55 6.25 -14.64
N LEU A 127 -0.56 7.09 -14.31
CA LEU A 127 0.82 6.66 -14.12
C LEU A 127 0.93 5.61 -13.01
N LEU A 128 0.36 5.85 -11.83
CA LEU A 128 0.46 4.92 -10.70
C LEU A 128 -0.35 3.65 -10.91
N THR A 129 -1.53 3.73 -11.54
CA THR A 129 -2.32 2.53 -11.92
C THR A 129 -1.60 1.72 -12.99
N GLY A 130 -1.03 2.40 -13.98
CA GLY A 130 -0.23 1.81 -15.04
C GLY A 130 1.01 1.12 -14.48
N LEU A 131 1.71 1.74 -13.53
CA LEU A 131 2.90 1.20 -12.88
C LEU A 131 2.63 -0.19 -12.27
N VAL A 132 1.56 -0.32 -11.48
CA VAL A 132 1.21 -1.62 -10.87
C VAL A 132 0.77 -2.63 -11.94
N THR A 133 0.07 -2.17 -12.99
CA THR A 133 -0.36 -3.02 -14.11
C THR A 133 0.83 -3.59 -14.88
N VAL A 134 1.81 -2.76 -15.25
CA VAL A 134 3.01 -3.20 -15.98
C VAL A 134 3.89 -4.09 -15.12
N ALA A 135 3.97 -3.83 -13.80
CA ALA A 135 4.65 -4.71 -12.85
C ALA A 135 4.06 -6.12 -12.87
N LYS A 136 2.73 -6.22 -12.78
CA LYS A 136 2.01 -7.50 -12.86
C LYS A 136 2.22 -8.20 -14.20
N GLN A 137 2.13 -7.49 -15.32
CA GLN A 137 2.38 -8.07 -16.64
C GLN A 137 3.80 -8.61 -16.79
N ALA A 138 4.76 -8.00 -16.09
CA ALA A 138 6.13 -8.46 -16.00
C ALA A 138 6.34 -9.60 -14.99
N ASN A 139 5.32 -10.06 -14.26
CA ASN A 139 5.44 -11.00 -13.13
C ASN A 139 6.36 -10.49 -12.01
N ILE A 140 6.38 -9.18 -11.77
CA ILE A 140 6.98 -8.60 -10.58
C ILE A 140 5.94 -8.64 -9.48
N TYR A 141 6.26 -9.28 -8.36
CA TYR A 141 5.33 -9.35 -7.25
C TYR A 141 5.15 -7.96 -6.62
N PRO A 142 3.93 -7.66 -6.14
CA PRO A 142 3.64 -6.47 -5.35
C PRO A 142 4.70 -6.04 -4.34
N GLU A 143 5.21 -6.97 -3.54
CA GLU A 143 6.18 -6.67 -2.49
C GLU A 143 7.55 -6.33 -3.07
N ASP A 144 7.95 -6.97 -4.17
CA ASP A 144 9.20 -6.63 -4.86
C ASP A 144 9.12 -5.20 -5.41
N MET A 145 7.96 -4.80 -5.94
CA MET A 145 7.71 -3.44 -6.44
C MET A 145 7.69 -2.41 -5.31
N ASP A 146 6.98 -2.69 -4.21
CA ASP A 146 6.93 -1.86 -3.00
C ASP A 146 8.34 -1.65 -2.42
N MET A 147 9.11 -2.74 -2.30
CA MET A 147 10.51 -2.72 -1.89
C MET A 147 11.40 -1.92 -2.83
N ALA A 148 11.25 -2.06 -4.15
CA ALA A 148 12.03 -1.32 -5.14
C ALA A 148 11.73 0.19 -5.08
N LEU A 149 10.46 0.57 -4.95
CA LEU A 149 10.03 1.96 -4.77
C LEU A 149 10.58 2.57 -3.48
N LEU A 150 10.52 1.85 -2.36
CA LEU A 150 11.09 2.30 -1.09
C LEU A 150 12.62 2.41 -1.14
N GLN A 151 13.32 1.48 -1.82
CA GLN A 151 14.77 1.57 -2.02
C GLN A 151 15.15 2.80 -2.85
N ALA A 152 14.41 3.06 -3.93
CA ALA A 152 14.61 4.24 -4.75
C ALA A 152 14.37 5.53 -3.96
N ALA A 153 13.28 5.60 -3.20
CA ALA A 153 12.93 6.77 -2.39
C ALA A 153 13.96 7.02 -1.28
N ALA A 154 14.45 5.97 -0.60
CA ALA A 154 15.51 6.10 0.41
C ALA A 154 16.83 6.59 -0.19
N ALA A 155 17.18 6.14 -1.40
CA ALA A 155 18.36 6.62 -2.12
C ALA A 155 18.22 8.10 -2.52
N ILE A 156 17.05 8.52 -3.03
CA ILE A 156 16.75 9.92 -3.36
C ILE A 156 16.82 10.79 -2.10
N GLU A 157 16.12 10.42 -1.03
CA GLU A 157 16.10 11.14 0.25
C GLU A 157 17.53 11.34 0.79
N THR A 158 18.35 10.30 0.73
CA THR A 158 19.76 10.38 1.13
C THR A 158 20.56 11.33 0.24
N ALA A 159 20.34 11.27 -1.08
CA ALA A 159 21.08 12.08 -2.05
C ALA A 159 20.71 13.57 -1.95
N ILE A 160 19.43 13.91 -1.79
CA ILE A 160 18.99 15.32 -1.67
C ILE A 160 19.43 15.97 -0.35
N GLN A 161 19.72 15.16 0.68
CA GLN A 161 20.26 15.64 1.96
C GLN A 161 21.78 15.85 1.93
N ARG A 162 22.49 15.38 0.90
CA ARG A 162 23.96 15.44 0.81
C ARG A 162 24.44 16.39 -0.31
N PRO A 163 25.65 16.97 -0.20
CA PRO A 163 26.28 17.66 -1.33
C PRO A 163 26.48 16.70 -2.52
N PRO A 164 26.38 17.19 -3.78
CA PRO A 164 26.19 18.58 -4.17
C PRO A 164 24.73 19.06 -4.12
N THR A 165 23.74 18.16 -4.18
CA THR A 165 22.32 18.51 -4.31
C THR A 165 21.80 19.37 -3.16
N ALA A 166 22.19 19.05 -1.91
CA ALA A 166 21.82 19.83 -0.73
C ALA A 166 22.36 21.28 -0.69
N ARG A 167 23.34 21.61 -1.55
CA ARG A 167 23.89 22.97 -1.67
C ARG A 167 23.11 23.83 -2.67
N VAL A 168 22.36 23.20 -3.57
CA VAL A 168 21.64 23.87 -4.66
C VAL A 168 20.16 23.95 -4.36
N LEU A 169 19.56 22.87 -3.85
CA LEU A 169 18.14 22.83 -3.52
C LEU A 169 17.86 23.51 -2.17
N ALA A 170 16.77 24.29 -2.12
CA ALA A 170 16.28 24.85 -0.88
C ALA A 170 15.84 23.73 0.09
N ARG A 171 15.56 24.07 1.34
CA ARG A 171 15.06 23.07 2.31
C ARG A 171 13.64 22.66 1.96
N GLU A 172 12.85 23.62 1.54
CA GLU A 172 11.45 23.52 1.15
C GLU A 172 11.29 22.56 -0.03
N ASP A 173 12.11 22.70 -1.08
CA ASP A 173 12.08 21.79 -2.24
C ASP A 173 12.37 20.34 -1.85
N ARG A 174 13.29 20.14 -0.90
CA ARG A 174 13.65 18.80 -0.41
C ARG A 174 12.53 18.17 0.42
N GLU A 175 11.83 18.96 1.22
CA GLU A 175 10.64 18.49 1.94
C GLU A 175 9.48 18.20 0.97
N LEU A 176 9.30 19.03 -0.07
CA LEU A 176 8.31 18.79 -1.12
C LEU A 176 8.59 17.47 -1.86
N ILE A 177 9.84 17.22 -2.25
CA ILE A 177 10.25 15.96 -2.87
C ILE A 177 9.95 14.76 -1.96
N SER A 178 10.27 14.89 -0.67
CA SER A 178 10.02 13.83 0.32
C SER A 178 8.51 13.55 0.47
N TYR A 179 7.71 14.61 0.53
CA TYR A 179 6.24 14.54 0.54
C TYR A 179 5.68 13.87 -0.72
N LEU A 180 6.16 14.24 -1.91
CA LEU A 180 5.70 13.65 -3.17
C LEU A 180 6.06 12.16 -3.26
N LEU A 181 7.29 11.79 -2.88
CA LEU A 181 7.71 10.38 -2.80
C LEU A 181 6.83 9.57 -1.85
N LEU A 182 6.56 10.11 -0.65
CA LEU A 182 5.70 9.46 0.34
C LEU A 182 4.31 9.17 -0.22
N ASN A 183 3.70 10.18 -0.83
CA ASN A 183 2.38 10.04 -1.44
C ASN A 183 2.40 9.02 -2.59
N SER A 184 3.39 9.07 -3.48
CA SER A 184 3.51 8.11 -4.59
C SER A 184 3.65 6.67 -4.10
N ILE A 185 4.46 6.42 -3.06
CA ILE A 185 4.62 5.09 -2.45
C ILE A 185 3.29 4.62 -1.83
N HIS A 186 2.65 5.46 -1.01
CA HIS A 186 1.35 5.12 -0.41
C HIS A 186 0.29 4.84 -1.47
N GLN A 187 0.25 5.63 -2.54
CA GLN A 187 -0.68 5.49 -3.63
C GLN A 187 -0.44 4.23 -4.46
N ALA A 188 0.82 3.89 -4.75
CA ALA A 188 1.17 2.63 -5.41
C ALA A 188 0.76 1.44 -4.52
N ARG A 189 1.12 1.48 -3.24
CA ARG A 189 0.82 0.42 -2.28
C ARG A 189 -0.67 0.19 -2.06
N LYS A 190 -1.45 1.26 -1.85
CA LYS A 190 -2.92 1.19 -1.70
C LYS A 190 -3.55 0.54 -2.94
N ARG A 191 -3.09 0.90 -4.16
CA ARG A 191 -3.55 0.26 -5.40
C ARG A 191 -3.22 -1.22 -5.41
N THR A 192 -2.00 -1.59 -5.07
CA THR A 192 -1.60 -3.00 -5.12
C THR A 192 -2.33 -3.86 -4.10
N VAL A 193 -2.35 -3.45 -2.83
CA VAL A 193 -2.92 -4.21 -1.70
C VAL A 193 -4.45 -4.32 -1.78
N ILE A 194 -5.13 -3.34 -2.37
CA ILE A 194 -6.61 -3.32 -2.39
C ILE A 194 -7.17 -3.75 -3.75
N LEU A 195 -6.54 -3.30 -4.84
CA LEU A 195 -7.08 -3.51 -6.18
C LEU A 195 -6.57 -4.78 -6.85
N MET A 196 -5.50 -5.40 -6.35
CA MET A 196 -4.81 -6.49 -7.06
C MET A 196 -4.54 -7.71 -6.20
N GLU A 197 -3.78 -7.58 -5.11
CA GLU A 197 -3.30 -8.70 -4.30
C GLU A 197 -4.41 -9.69 -3.86
N PRO A 198 -5.55 -9.25 -3.29
CA PRO A 198 -6.58 -10.19 -2.82
C PRO A 198 -7.24 -10.95 -3.98
N PHE A 199 -7.39 -10.32 -5.14
CA PHE A 199 -7.97 -10.94 -6.33
C PHE A 199 -7.07 -12.02 -6.90
N ASP A 200 -5.79 -11.70 -7.04
CA ASP A 200 -4.79 -12.62 -7.56
C ASP A 200 -4.58 -13.80 -6.59
N ALA A 201 -4.61 -13.54 -5.29
CA ALA A 201 -4.55 -14.58 -4.27
C ALA A 201 -5.78 -15.50 -4.32
N MET A 202 -6.99 -14.93 -4.39
CA MET A 202 -8.23 -15.73 -4.52
C MET A 202 -8.25 -16.55 -5.81
N ALA A 203 -7.79 -15.99 -6.94
CA ALA A 203 -7.69 -16.69 -8.21
C ALA A 203 -6.64 -17.82 -8.16
N THR A 204 -5.48 -17.58 -7.53
CA THR A 204 -4.43 -18.58 -7.35
C THR A 204 -4.92 -19.77 -6.54
N LEU A 205 -5.72 -19.53 -5.50
CA LEU A 205 -6.34 -20.58 -4.69
C LEU A 205 -7.63 -21.15 -5.31
N GLY A 206 -8.01 -20.76 -6.53
CA GLY A 206 -9.24 -21.27 -7.17
C GLY A 206 -10.51 -21.01 -6.35
N THR A 207 -10.57 -19.89 -5.62
CA THR A 207 -11.75 -19.50 -4.82
C THR A 207 -12.95 -19.30 -5.76
N ASP A 208 -14.16 -19.61 -5.28
CA ASP A 208 -15.39 -19.39 -6.04
C ASP A 208 -15.49 -17.94 -6.57
N PRO A 209 -15.79 -17.74 -7.88
CA PRO A 209 -15.84 -16.42 -8.50
C PRO A 209 -16.81 -15.42 -7.85
N SER A 210 -17.83 -15.90 -7.12
CA SER A 210 -18.74 -15.06 -6.35
C SER A 210 -18.03 -14.27 -5.24
N PHE A 211 -16.99 -14.83 -4.60
CA PHE A 211 -16.17 -14.14 -3.60
C PHE A 211 -15.38 -13.00 -4.24
N ILE A 212 -14.79 -13.26 -5.40
CA ILE A 212 -14.03 -12.28 -6.19
C ILE A 212 -14.95 -11.13 -6.61
N THR A 213 -16.16 -11.46 -7.10
CA THR A 213 -17.16 -10.48 -7.53
C THR A 213 -17.64 -9.62 -6.36
N TYR A 214 -17.96 -10.24 -5.23
CA TYR A 214 -18.39 -9.53 -4.03
C TYR A 214 -17.30 -8.57 -3.54
N TYR A 215 -16.06 -9.06 -3.43
CA TYR A 215 -14.93 -8.27 -3.00
C TYR A 215 -14.69 -7.07 -3.94
N ALA A 216 -14.79 -7.28 -5.27
CA ALA A 216 -14.67 -6.22 -6.27
C ALA A 216 -15.71 -5.10 -6.11
N GLN A 217 -16.96 -5.46 -5.78
CA GLN A 217 -18.07 -4.52 -5.67
C GLN A 217 -18.09 -3.74 -4.36
N LYS A 218 -17.69 -4.37 -3.24
CA LYS A 218 -17.83 -3.78 -1.91
C LYS A 218 -16.58 -3.07 -1.40
N ILE A 219 -15.40 -3.55 -1.78
CA ILE A 219 -14.12 -3.14 -1.19
C ILE A 219 -13.10 -2.78 -2.29
N GLY A 220 -13.16 -3.49 -3.41
CA GLY A 220 -12.20 -3.44 -4.50
C GLY A 220 -12.36 -2.27 -5.48
N PRO A 221 -12.01 -2.48 -6.76
CA PRO A 221 -11.86 -1.40 -7.75
C PRO A 221 -13.07 -0.49 -7.92
N ALA A 222 -14.29 -1.01 -7.80
CA ALA A 222 -15.50 -0.20 -7.99
C ALA A 222 -15.62 0.95 -6.99
N TRP A 223 -15.04 0.79 -5.80
CA TRP A 223 -15.14 1.75 -4.72
C TRP A 223 -13.82 2.47 -4.43
N ALA A 224 -12.70 1.72 -4.39
CA ALA A 224 -11.42 2.28 -3.97
C ALA A 224 -10.79 3.15 -5.05
N ARG A 225 -10.95 2.81 -6.34
CA ARG A 225 -10.31 3.55 -7.44
C ARG A 225 -10.77 5.01 -7.51
N PRO A 226 -12.08 5.34 -7.46
CA PRO A 226 -12.52 6.74 -7.42
C PRO A 226 -12.05 7.53 -6.20
N ILE A 227 -11.79 6.87 -5.06
CA ILE A 227 -11.27 7.53 -3.85
C ILE A 227 -9.79 7.86 -4.04
N LEU A 228 -8.98 6.90 -4.52
CA LEU A 228 -7.55 7.09 -4.77
C LEU A 228 -7.28 8.14 -5.85
N ALA A 229 -8.10 8.19 -6.90
CA ALA A 229 -8.01 9.22 -7.93
C ALA A 229 -8.32 10.63 -7.37
N ARG A 230 -9.36 10.75 -6.51
CA ARG A 230 -9.70 12.02 -5.85
C ARG A 230 -8.62 12.47 -4.87
N GLU A 231 -7.99 11.54 -4.15
CA GLU A 231 -6.87 11.82 -3.25
C GLU A 231 -5.70 12.45 -4.03
N LEU A 232 -5.36 11.92 -5.21
CA LEU A 232 -4.32 12.50 -6.08
C LEU A 232 -4.67 13.90 -6.57
N VAL A 233 -5.91 14.14 -7.00
CA VAL A 233 -6.36 15.51 -7.36
C VAL A 233 -6.26 16.44 -6.16
N SER A 234 -6.61 15.98 -4.96
CA SER A 234 -6.48 16.78 -3.74
C SER A 234 -5.02 17.15 -3.46
N ILE A 235 -4.11 16.19 -3.57
CA ILE A 235 -2.66 16.42 -3.41
C ILE A 235 -2.19 17.49 -4.40
N GLU A 236 -2.55 17.36 -5.67
CA GLU A 236 -2.19 18.33 -6.71
C GLU A 236 -2.76 19.72 -6.44
N LYS A 237 -3.99 19.82 -5.93
CA LYS A 237 -4.58 21.11 -5.51
C LYS A 237 -3.79 21.73 -4.37
N THR A 238 -3.43 20.95 -3.35
CA THR A 238 -2.67 21.42 -2.19
C THR A 238 -1.27 21.90 -2.57
N ILE A 239 -0.53 21.15 -3.38
CA ILE A 239 0.81 21.57 -3.81
C ILE A 239 0.79 22.68 -4.87
N SER A 240 -0.39 23.09 -5.37
CA SER A 240 -0.52 24.24 -6.27
C SER A 240 -0.69 25.56 -5.54
N ASP A 241 -0.79 25.52 -4.20
CA ASP A 241 -0.91 26.69 -3.35
C ASP A 241 0.50 27.21 -2.96
N PRO A 242 0.92 28.39 -3.46
CA PRO A 242 2.25 28.92 -3.18
C PRO A 242 2.51 29.18 -1.70
N ASP A 243 1.48 29.53 -0.92
CA ASP A 243 1.60 29.82 0.51
C ASP A 243 1.91 28.55 1.31
N LEU A 244 1.45 27.39 0.82
CA LEU A 244 1.77 26.09 1.40
C LEU A 244 3.20 25.64 1.04
N LEU A 245 3.65 25.88 -0.19
CA LEU A 245 4.98 25.48 -0.65
C LEU A 245 6.10 26.32 -0.05
N GLY A 246 5.86 27.60 0.20
CA GLY A 246 6.87 28.53 0.72
C GLY A 246 7.25 28.30 2.18
N ASN A 247 6.56 27.41 2.91
CA ASN A 247 6.81 27.15 4.32
C ASN A 247 7.15 25.67 4.58
N ARG A 248 8.38 25.45 5.04
CA ARG A 248 8.90 24.14 5.43
C ARG A 248 8.02 23.42 6.47
N GLU A 249 7.51 24.13 7.47
CA GLU A 249 6.69 23.53 8.53
C GLU A 249 5.35 23.03 7.99
N ASN A 250 4.78 23.73 7.00
CA ASN A 250 3.56 23.27 6.31
C ASN A 250 3.83 21.96 5.57
N LEU A 251 4.96 21.85 4.86
CA LEU A 251 5.33 20.63 4.14
C LEU A 251 5.58 19.44 5.08
N ILE A 252 6.23 19.67 6.23
CA ILE A 252 6.40 18.63 7.27
C ILE A 252 5.03 18.21 7.84
N MET A 253 4.14 19.17 8.09
CA MET A 253 2.79 18.88 8.57
C MET A 253 1.96 18.11 7.55
N MET A 254 2.11 18.42 6.27
CA MET A 254 1.50 17.64 5.19
C MET A 254 1.99 16.20 5.16
N GLN A 255 3.27 15.94 5.42
CA GLN A 255 3.79 14.56 5.54
C GLN A 255 3.14 13.81 6.71
N PHE A 256 3.03 14.42 7.90
CA PHE A 256 2.30 13.82 9.03
C PHE A 256 0.83 13.56 8.71
N ASN A 257 0.17 14.49 8.03
CA ASN A 257 -1.22 14.33 7.60
C ASN A 257 -1.37 13.20 6.57
N THR A 258 -0.41 13.04 5.65
CA THR A 258 -0.40 11.92 4.69
C THR A 258 -0.33 10.58 5.42
N GLU A 259 0.48 10.46 6.48
CA GLU A 259 0.53 9.24 7.31
C GLU A 259 -0.80 8.99 8.02
N ALA A 260 -1.36 10.01 8.68
CA ALA A 260 -2.64 9.90 9.36
C ALA A 260 -3.78 9.52 8.39
N VAL A 261 -3.81 10.10 7.19
CA VAL A 261 -4.79 9.76 6.15
C VAL A 261 -4.60 8.34 5.63
N ASN A 262 -3.36 7.88 5.46
CA ASN A 262 -3.05 6.51 5.07
C ASN A 262 -3.55 5.51 6.12
N ASP A 263 -3.33 5.81 7.40
CA ASP A 263 -3.82 5.04 8.54
C ASP A 263 -5.33 4.99 8.61
N LEU A 264 -6.00 6.14 8.49
CA LEU A 264 -7.47 6.22 8.47
C LEU A 264 -8.05 5.46 7.28
N PHE A 265 -7.39 5.53 6.12
CA PHE A 265 -7.78 4.78 4.94
C PHE A 265 -7.73 3.28 5.21
N TYR A 266 -6.61 2.73 5.69
CA TYR A 266 -6.51 1.30 5.98
C TYR A 266 -7.41 0.85 7.13
N PHE A 267 -7.60 1.69 8.16
CA PHE A 267 -8.56 1.43 9.23
C PHE A 267 -9.98 1.31 8.69
N LYS A 268 -10.39 2.25 7.83
CA LYS A 268 -11.69 2.20 7.15
C LYS A 268 -11.83 0.92 6.32
N MET A 269 -10.81 0.57 5.53
CA MET A 269 -10.81 -0.68 4.74
C MET A 269 -10.99 -1.91 5.65
N ALA A 270 -10.29 -1.96 6.77
CA ALA A 270 -10.39 -3.06 7.73
C ALA A 270 -11.79 -3.14 8.34
N MET A 271 -12.41 -2.01 8.67
CA MET A 271 -13.78 -1.96 9.15
C MET A 271 -14.80 -2.42 8.10
N GLU A 272 -14.70 -1.96 6.85
CA GLU A 272 -15.65 -2.34 5.79
C GLU A 272 -15.58 -3.84 5.46
N VAL A 273 -14.38 -4.42 5.49
CA VAL A 273 -14.16 -5.87 5.41
C VAL A 273 -14.80 -6.61 6.59
N SER A 274 -14.80 -5.99 7.79
CA SER A 274 -15.24 -6.62 9.04
C SER A 274 -16.72 -6.42 9.37
N PHE A 275 -17.43 -5.44 8.80
CA PHE A 275 -18.87 -5.25 9.02
C PHE A 275 -19.75 -6.01 8.02
N SER A 276 -19.17 -6.43 6.89
CA SER A 276 -19.88 -7.18 5.83
C SER A 276 -20.09 -8.68 6.15
N ILE A 277 -19.69 -9.10 7.35
CA ILE A 277 -19.57 -10.50 7.80
C ILE A 277 -20.90 -11.26 7.84
N ASN A 278 -22.02 -10.57 8.11
CA ASN A 278 -23.33 -11.20 8.34
C ASN A 278 -23.99 -11.81 7.09
N GLN A 279 -23.26 -11.92 5.97
CA GLN A 279 -23.79 -12.40 4.68
C GLN A 279 -23.04 -13.61 4.12
N LEU A 280 -22.01 -14.11 4.81
CA LEU A 280 -21.23 -15.26 4.35
C LEU A 280 -21.89 -16.59 4.72
N ASP A 281 -22.19 -17.42 3.72
CA ASP A 281 -22.60 -18.81 3.94
C ASP A 281 -21.39 -19.66 4.32
N LEU A 282 -21.35 -20.10 5.58
CA LEU A 282 -20.32 -20.95 6.14
C LEU A 282 -20.70 -22.44 6.13
N ASN A 283 -21.91 -22.79 5.70
CA ASN A 283 -22.33 -24.20 5.67
C ASN A 283 -21.39 -25.06 4.82
N PRO A 284 -20.94 -24.63 3.62
CA PRO A 284 -20.03 -25.45 2.84
C PRO A 284 -18.66 -25.66 3.52
N LEU A 285 -18.14 -24.65 4.24
CA LEU A 285 -16.90 -24.77 5.00
C LEU A 285 -17.06 -25.73 6.19
N ALA A 286 -18.15 -25.57 6.96
CA ALA A 286 -18.47 -26.44 8.09
C ALA A 286 -18.63 -27.90 7.63
N ALA A 287 -19.36 -28.15 6.54
CA ALA A 287 -19.54 -29.48 5.99
C ALA A 287 -18.22 -30.10 5.50
N LYS A 288 -17.37 -29.30 4.85
CA LYS A 288 -16.04 -29.75 4.41
C LYS A 288 -15.16 -30.12 5.59
N MET A 289 -15.15 -29.31 6.64
CA MET A 289 -14.48 -29.60 7.89
C MET A 289 -15.06 -30.85 8.58
N ALA A 290 -16.37 -31.00 8.60
CA ALA A 290 -17.04 -32.17 9.18
C ALA A 290 -16.68 -33.48 8.46
N SER A 291 -16.49 -33.41 7.14
CA SER A 291 -16.09 -34.57 6.33
C SER A 291 -14.72 -35.16 6.71
N MET A 292 -13.89 -34.44 7.48
CA MET A 292 -12.63 -34.97 8.02
C MET A 292 -12.85 -36.07 9.07
N GLY A 293 -14.03 -36.12 9.69
CA GLY A 293 -14.33 -37.04 10.78
C GLY A 293 -13.53 -36.73 12.06
N GLY A 294 -13.51 -37.70 12.98
CA GLY A 294 -12.84 -37.55 14.28
C GLY A 294 -13.42 -36.40 15.10
N ILE A 295 -12.55 -35.59 15.70
CA ILE A 295 -12.95 -34.41 16.49
C ILE A 295 -13.75 -33.36 15.70
N MET A 296 -13.68 -33.41 14.36
CA MET A 296 -14.38 -32.48 13.48
C MET A 296 -15.74 -33.01 13.01
N SER A 297 -16.13 -34.26 13.29
CA SER A 297 -17.37 -34.85 12.74
C SER A 297 -18.64 -34.02 12.97
N ASP A 298 -18.68 -33.32 14.10
CA ASP A 298 -19.82 -32.49 14.52
C ASP A 298 -19.59 -31.00 14.24
N MET A 299 -18.70 -30.68 13.28
CA MET A 299 -18.43 -29.28 12.94
C MET A 299 -19.67 -28.63 12.33
N THR A 300 -20.16 -27.60 13.02
CA THR A 300 -21.30 -26.77 12.59
C THR A 300 -20.85 -25.32 12.44
N VAL A 301 -21.67 -24.51 11.76
CA VAL A 301 -21.42 -23.06 11.68
C VAL A 301 -21.31 -22.43 13.08
N SER A 302 -22.16 -22.83 14.04
CA SER A 302 -22.10 -22.33 15.42
C SER A 302 -20.77 -22.65 16.08
N ARG A 303 -20.31 -23.91 15.98
CA ARG A 303 -19.01 -24.31 16.55
C ARG A 303 -17.83 -23.57 15.91
N LEU A 304 -17.88 -23.33 14.59
CA LEU A 304 -16.85 -22.52 13.93
C LEU A 304 -16.82 -21.09 14.46
N GLN A 305 -17.99 -20.47 14.65
CA GLN A 305 -18.09 -19.11 15.19
C GLN A 305 -17.65 -19.04 16.65
N GLU A 306 -18.05 -20.02 17.47
CA GLU A 306 -17.69 -20.12 18.89
C GLU A 306 -16.19 -20.36 19.12
N SER A 307 -15.51 -21.05 18.18
CA SER A 307 -14.07 -21.34 18.31
C SER A 307 -13.17 -20.10 18.37
N GLY A 308 -13.63 -18.97 17.80
CA GLY A 308 -12.81 -17.76 17.63
C GLY A 308 -11.60 -17.92 16.69
N ALA A 309 -11.32 -19.12 16.17
CA ALA A 309 -10.17 -19.41 15.31
C ALA A 309 -10.37 -18.91 13.88
N VAL A 310 -11.63 -18.94 13.39
CA VAL A 310 -12.02 -18.39 12.08
C VAL A 310 -12.43 -16.92 12.27
N PRO A 311 -11.61 -15.94 11.85
CA PRO A 311 -12.13 -14.59 11.69
C PRO A 311 -13.15 -14.62 10.56
N LEU A 312 -14.34 -14.13 10.82
CA LEU A 312 -15.47 -14.27 9.90
C LEU A 312 -15.39 -13.30 8.70
N ASN A 313 -14.21 -12.98 8.19
CA ASN A 313 -14.06 -12.10 7.04
C ASN A 313 -13.86 -12.86 5.72
N PHE A 314 -14.23 -12.24 4.61
CA PHE A 314 -14.23 -12.85 3.27
C PHE A 314 -12.88 -13.44 2.84
N ARG A 315 -11.76 -12.76 3.14
CA ARG A 315 -10.42 -13.19 2.67
C ARG A 315 -9.95 -14.46 3.38
N HIS A 316 -10.13 -14.53 4.70
CA HIS A 316 -9.76 -15.73 5.44
C HIS A 316 -10.64 -16.92 5.04
N VAL A 317 -11.94 -16.69 4.88
CA VAL A 317 -12.89 -17.72 4.43
C VAL A 317 -12.49 -18.28 3.05
N ALA A 318 -12.06 -17.43 2.11
CA ALA A 318 -11.53 -17.87 0.82
C ALA A 318 -10.31 -18.81 0.97
N ALA A 319 -9.35 -18.46 1.83
CA ALA A 319 -8.20 -19.32 2.12
C ALA A 319 -8.62 -20.67 2.72
N PHE A 320 -9.56 -20.67 3.66
CA PHE A 320 -10.04 -21.90 4.30
C PHE A 320 -10.84 -22.80 3.34
N TYR A 321 -11.58 -22.21 2.40
CA TYR A 321 -12.32 -22.96 1.39
C TYR A 321 -11.42 -23.75 0.46
N TRP A 322 -10.26 -23.21 0.10
CA TRP A 322 -9.29 -23.89 -0.76
C TRP A 322 -8.73 -25.17 -0.13
N ILE A 323 -8.48 -25.17 1.18
CA ILE A 323 -7.89 -26.31 1.90
C ILE A 323 -8.72 -27.56 1.69
N ASN A 324 -8.11 -28.64 1.19
CA ASN A 324 -8.74 -29.96 1.08
C ASN A 324 -8.43 -30.80 2.34
N PRO A 325 -9.41 -31.49 2.96
CA PRO A 325 -9.18 -32.50 3.99
C PRO A 325 -8.01 -33.46 3.75
N SER A 326 -7.77 -33.87 2.51
CA SER A 326 -6.70 -34.79 2.14
C SER A 326 -5.36 -34.11 1.81
N SER A 327 -5.28 -32.78 1.95
CA SER A 327 -4.09 -32.02 1.60
C SER A 327 -2.93 -32.36 2.55
N PRO A 328 -1.69 -32.52 2.03
CA PRO A 328 -0.50 -32.76 2.86
C PRO A 328 0.01 -31.49 3.58
N LEU A 329 -0.82 -30.43 3.62
CA LEU A 329 -0.50 -29.16 4.27
C LEU A 329 -0.18 -29.38 5.74
N THR A 330 1.00 -28.90 6.12
CA THR A 330 1.51 -29.00 7.49
C THR A 330 2.24 -27.72 7.84
N TYR A 331 2.06 -27.24 9.07
CA TYR A 331 2.67 -26.00 9.54
C TYR A 331 3.30 -26.21 10.91
N SER A 332 4.52 -25.71 11.08
CA SER A 332 5.21 -25.67 12.36
C SER A 332 5.19 -24.23 12.91
N PRO A 333 4.51 -23.94 14.04
CA PRO A 333 4.48 -22.60 14.61
C PRO A 333 5.87 -22.06 14.99
N ASP A 334 6.03 -20.75 14.92
CA ASP A 334 7.24 -20.03 15.31
C ASP A 334 7.14 -19.47 16.74
N PRO A 335 7.77 -20.12 17.73
CA PRO A 335 7.70 -19.67 19.12
C PRO A 335 8.37 -18.31 19.34
N ALA A 336 9.30 -17.88 18.48
CA ALA A 336 10.05 -16.64 18.67
C ALA A 336 9.20 -15.38 18.45
N LEU A 337 8.06 -15.49 17.77
CA LEU A 337 7.18 -14.34 17.49
C LEU A 337 6.56 -13.77 18.77
N ALA A 338 6.12 -14.65 19.68
CA ALA A 338 5.54 -14.23 20.96
C ALA A 338 6.58 -13.50 21.82
N ASP A 339 7.78 -14.07 21.96
CA ASP A 339 8.89 -13.47 22.71
C ASP A 339 9.29 -12.11 22.13
N ARG A 340 9.32 -12.00 20.79
CA ARG A 340 9.59 -10.74 20.11
C ARG A 340 8.53 -9.70 20.43
N LEU A 341 7.24 -10.05 20.38
CA LEU A 341 6.15 -9.12 20.69
C LEU A 341 6.23 -8.64 22.15
N VAL A 342 6.55 -9.53 23.09
CA VAL A 342 6.79 -9.17 24.50
C VAL A 342 7.98 -8.22 24.63
N SER A 343 9.08 -8.46 23.92
CA SER A 343 10.26 -7.60 23.94
C SER A 343 10.00 -6.17 23.42
N LEU A 344 8.94 -6.00 22.63
CA LEU A 344 8.45 -4.70 22.17
C LEU A 344 7.47 -4.04 23.15
N GLY A 345 7.23 -4.65 24.31
CA GLY A 345 6.33 -4.13 25.35
C GLY A 345 4.84 -4.37 25.09
N ALA A 346 4.51 -5.28 24.17
CA ALA A 346 3.12 -5.62 23.86
C ALA A 346 2.66 -6.90 24.58
N GLN A 347 1.36 -6.98 24.84
CA GLN A 347 0.74 -8.21 25.33
C GLN A 347 0.54 -9.19 24.17
N VAL A 348 0.86 -10.45 24.40
CA VAL A 348 0.58 -11.53 23.44
C VAL A 348 -0.90 -11.88 23.56
N SER A 349 -1.64 -11.74 22.47
CA SER A 349 -3.04 -12.18 22.41
C SER A 349 -3.14 -13.66 22.79
N THR A 350 -4.20 -14.04 23.51
CA THR A 350 -4.41 -15.45 23.87
C THR A 350 -4.51 -16.29 22.59
N LEU A 351 -3.76 -17.38 22.54
CA LEU A 351 -3.84 -18.35 21.46
C LEU A 351 -5.29 -18.88 21.37
N PRO A 352 -5.93 -18.88 20.19
CA PRO A 352 -7.23 -19.53 20.04
C PRO A 352 -7.16 -21.01 20.40
N ASP A 353 -8.27 -21.58 20.86
CA ASP A 353 -8.32 -23.01 21.14
C ASP A 353 -8.34 -23.81 19.83
N PHE A 354 -7.20 -24.39 19.48
CA PHE A 354 -7.06 -25.21 18.28
C PHE A 354 -7.42 -26.69 18.51
N SER A 355 -7.83 -27.08 19.72
CA SER A 355 -8.21 -28.47 20.04
C SER A 355 -9.41 -28.97 19.24
N LEU A 356 -10.20 -28.06 18.67
CA LEU A 356 -11.37 -28.35 17.84
C LEU A 356 -11.02 -28.71 16.39
N PHE A 357 -9.75 -28.63 15.99
CA PHE A 357 -9.34 -28.80 14.59
C PHE A 357 -8.27 -29.88 14.40
N SER A 358 -8.43 -30.64 13.32
CA SER A 358 -7.42 -31.56 12.80
C SER A 358 -6.60 -30.87 11.70
N SER A 359 -5.38 -31.35 11.45
CA SER A 359 -4.64 -31.00 10.24
C SER A 359 -5.43 -31.44 9.00
N PRO A 360 -5.47 -30.64 7.92
CA PRO A 360 -4.66 -29.43 7.69
C PRO A 360 -5.26 -28.11 8.21
N TYR A 361 -6.51 -28.08 8.69
CA TYR A 361 -7.14 -26.84 9.14
C TYR A 361 -6.48 -26.25 10.39
N ARG A 362 -6.14 -27.09 11.38
CA ARG A 362 -5.38 -26.68 12.57
C ARG A 362 -4.11 -25.93 12.19
N ASP A 363 -3.38 -26.47 11.23
CA ASP A 363 -2.08 -25.97 10.80
C ASP A 363 -2.21 -24.60 10.10
N ILE A 364 -3.28 -24.40 9.32
CA ILE A 364 -3.56 -23.11 8.69
C ILE A 364 -4.10 -22.08 9.70
N PHE A 365 -4.87 -22.48 10.72
CA PHE A 365 -5.23 -21.57 11.81
C PHE A 365 -4.02 -21.10 12.60
N GLN A 366 -3.07 -22.01 12.86
CA GLN A 366 -1.82 -21.68 13.51
C GLN A 366 -0.96 -20.73 12.64
N LEU A 367 -0.84 -21.00 11.33
CA LEU A 367 -0.16 -20.10 10.39
C LEU A 367 -0.78 -18.70 10.42
N ARG A 368 -2.11 -18.62 10.40
CA ARG A 368 -2.82 -17.34 10.47
C ARG A 368 -2.50 -16.59 11.76
N TYR A 369 -2.47 -17.30 12.89
CA TYR A 369 -2.10 -16.69 14.17
C TYR A 369 -0.67 -16.11 14.15
N ASP A 370 0.29 -16.85 13.60
CA ASP A 370 1.68 -16.37 13.48
C ASP A 370 1.81 -15.18 12.51
N LEU A 371 1.03 -15.17 11.42
CA LEU A 371 0.93 -13.99 10.53
C LEU A 371 0.29 -12.78 11.23
N PHE A 372 -0.72 -13.00 12.07
CA PHE A 372 -1.30 -11.95 12.92
C PHE A 372 -0.27 -11.41 13.93
N LEU A 373 0.56 -12.27 14.52
CA LEU A 373 1.67 -11.81 15.37
C LEU A 373 2.69 -10.99 14.56
N CYS A 374 2.99 -11.38 13.32
CA CYS A 374 3.84 -10.57 12.44
C CYS A 374 3.27 -9.16 12.22
N ASP A 375 1.95 -9.06 12.00
CA ASP A 375 1.23 -7.79 11.84
C ASP A 375 1.34 -6.91 13.10
N LEU A 376 1.15 -7.51 14.29
CA LEU A 376 1.30 -6.80 15.57
C LEU A 376 2.73 -6.33 15.81
N ILE A 377 3.72 -7.18 15.53
CA ILE A 377 5.14 -6.83 15.69
C ILE A 377 5.49 -5.67 14.75
N ALA A 378 5.10 -5.74 13.47
CA ALA A 378 5.34 -4.67 12.51
C ALA A 378 4.67 -3.35 12.95
N SER A 379 3.43 -3.40 13.41
CA SER A 379 2.74 -2.22 13.94
C SER A 379 3.43 -1.63 15.17
N LYS A 380 3.99 -2.47 16.06
CA LYS A 380 4.71 -2.02 17.26
C LYS A 380 6.08 -1.45 16.94
N GLU A 381 6.78 -2.03 15.98
CA GLU A 381 8.06 -1.50 15.49
C GLU A 381 7.86 -0.14 14.82
N LEU A 382 6.81 0.01 14.01
CA LEU A 382 6.42 1.29 13.42
C LEU A 382 6.08 2.32 14.50
N GLN A 383 5.16 1.99 15.42
CA GLN A 383 4.76 2.89 16.50
C GLN A 383 5.96 3.35 17.33
N ARG A 384 6.86 2.42 17.68
CA ARG A 384 8.06 2.75 18.47
C ARG A 384 9.01 3.68 17.70
N ALA A 385 9.14 3.47 16.39
CA ALA A 385 9.94 4.36 15.55
C ALA A 385 9.30 5.76 15.50
N GLU A 386 7.99 5.85 15.30
CA GLU A 386 7.24 7.13 15.32
C GLU A 386 7.37 7.86 16.66
N ASP A 387 7.14 7.17 17.78
CA ASP A 387 7.21 7.73 19.14
C ASP A 387 8.61 8.30 19.45
N GLN A 388 9.68 7.59 19.06
CA GLN A 388 11.05 8.07 19.23
C GLN A 388 11.28 9.38 18.47
N TRP A 389 10.73 9.53 17.27
CA TRP A 389 10.98 10.71 16.43
C TRP A 389 10.06 11.89 16.74
N ILE A 390 8.81 11.66 17.10
CA ILE A 390 7.91 12.72 17.58
C ILE A 390 8.46 13.33 18.87
N GLY A 391 8.93 12.50 19.81
CA GLY A 391 9.49 12.97 21.08
C GLY A 391 10.83 13.68 20.98
N LEU A 392 11.67 13.33 19.99
CA LEU A 392 13.04 13.84 19.89
C LEU A 392 13.26 14.93 18.82
N ASN A 393 12.53 14.88 17.69
CA ASN A 393 12.91 15.64 16.49
C ASN A 393 11.73 16.22 15.70
N GLN A 394 10.48 15.97 16.10
CA GLN A 394 9.27 16.49 15.44
C GLN A 394 9.26 16.29 13.92
N ARG A 395 9.76 15.14 13.44
CA ARG A 395 9.81 14.79 12.03
C ARG A 395 9.06 13.49 11.73
N PRO A 396 8.52 13.32 10.52
CA PRO A 396 8.05 12.02 10.09
C PRO A 396 9.22 11.02 10.02
N LEU A 397 8.88 9.74 9.95
CA LEU A 397 9.86 8.71 9.60
C LEU A 397 10.52 9.07 8.27
N SER A 398 11.76 8.63 8.08
CA SER A 398 12.47 8.76 6.81
C SER A 398 12.14 7.58 5.88
N MET A 399 12.39 7.72 4.59
CA MET A 399 12.23 6.63 3.62
C MET A 399 13.17 5.47 3.94
N ALA A 400 14.40 5.75 4.40
CA ALA A 400 15.35 4.73 4.83
C ALA A 400 14.88 3.94 6.07
N GLU A 401 14.20 4.61 7.01
CA GLU A 401 13.61 3.97 8.19
C GLU A 401 12.43 3.08 7.80
N ARG A 402 11.52 3.59 6.95
CA ARG A 402 10.41 2.79 6.40
C ARG A 402 10.91 1.57 5.64
N LEU A 403 11.95 1.73 4.82
CA LEU A 403 12.58 0.63 4.12
C LEU A 403 13.13 -0.44 5.09
N THR A 404 13.79 -0.03 6.16
CA THR A 404 14.32 -0.95 7.17
C THR A 404 13.21 -1.74 7.85
N LEU A 405 12.15 -1.05 8.29
CA LEU A 405 10.97 -1.69 8.89
C LEU A 405 10.30 -2.66 7.91
N ARG A 406 10.19 -2.28 6.64
CA ARG A 406 9.58 -3.10 5.60
C ARG A 406 10.40 -4.35 5.28
N LYS A 407 11.73 -4.25 5.24
CA LYS A 407 12.63 -5.41 5.11
C LYS A 407 12.46 -6.39 6.27
N ALA A 408 12.46 -5.88 7.50
CA ALA A 408 12.29 -6.71 8.68
C ALA A 408 10.93 -7.45 8.69
N ASP A 409 9.85 -6.79 8.30
CA ASP A 409 8.53 -7.43 8.13
C ASP A 409 8.53 -8.49 7.02
N ALA A 410 9.12 -8.18 5.86
CA ALA A 410 9.20 -9.11 4.73
C ALA A 410 10.00 -10.38 5.09
N GLU A 411 11.17 -10.23 5.71
CA GLU A 411 12.00 -11.34 6.18
C GLU A 411 11.26 -12.22 7.20
N ARG A 412 10.56 -11.60 8.15
CA ARG A 412 9.78 -12.30 9.16
C ARG A 412 8.64 -13.12 8.55
N ARG A 413 7.87 -12.52 7.63
CA ARG A 413 6.80 -13.24 6.92
C ARG A 413 7.36 -14.35 6.04
N GLN A 414 8.51 -14.14 5.40
CA GLN A 414 9.17 -15.18 4.62
C GLN A 414 9.58 -16.35 5.52
N ALA A 415 10.14 -16.08 6.70
CA ALA A 415 10.49 -17.11 7.68
C ALA A 415 9.25 -17.89 8.14
N VAL A 416 8.14 -17.21 8.43
CA VAL A 416 6.85 -17.85 8.74
C VAL A 416 6.37 -18.74 7.60
N MET A 417 6.36 -18.24 6.36
CA MET A 417 5.90 -19.02 5.19
C MET A 417 6.85 -20.17 4.81
N ALA A 418 8.13 -20.11 5.20
CA ALA A 418 9.07 -21.21 5.01
C ALA A 418 8.71 -22.44 5.86
N ARG A 419 8.00 -22.24 6.99
CA ARG A 419 7.55 -23.30 7.91
C ARG A 419 6.27 -24.02 7.46
N LEU A 420 5.63 -23.55 6.39
CA LEU A 420 4.51 -24.22 5.73
C LEU A 420 5.04 -25.25 4.72
N SER A 421 4.65 -26.52 4.83
CA SER A 421 4.90 -27.58 3.85
C SER A 421 3.60 -28.02 3.16
N GLY A 422 3.72 -28.64 1.98
CA GLY A 422 2.57 -29.11 1.21
C GLY A 422 1.87 -28.04 0.35
N ALA A 423 2.48 -26.85 0.19
CA ALA A 423 2.03 -25.77 -0.69
C ALA A 423 3.13 -25.35 -1.67
N THR A 424 2.76 -25.06 -2.91
CA THR A 424 3.63 -24.42 -3.91
C THR A 424 4.00 -22.99 -3.50
N PRO A 425 5.08 -22.40 -4.04
CA PRO A 425 5.44 -21.01 -3.76
C PRO A 425 4.30 -20.00 -4.02
N GLN A 426 3.52 -20.23 -5.08
CA GLN A 426 2.38 -19.39 -5.46
C GLN A 426 1.24 -19.50 -4.44
N GLU A 427 0.91 -20.72 -4.00
CA GLU A 427 -0.10 -20.94 -2.96
C GLU A 427 0.34 -20.35 -1.62
N LYS A 428 1.62 -20.49 -1.25
CA LYS A 428 2.17 -19.84 -0.05
C LYS A 428 2.00 -18.32 -0.10
N HIS A 429 2.34 -17.71 -1.24
CA HIS A 429 2.18 -16.28 -1.44
C HIS A 429 0.70 -15.85 -1.32
N ALA A 430 -0.22 -16.58 -1.97
CA ALA A 430 -1.65 -16.31 -1.89
C ALA A 430 -2.20 -16.48 -0.47
N LEU A 431 -1.81 -17.53 0.25
CA LEU A 431 -2.16 -17.76 1.65
C LEU A 431 -1.65 -16.64 2.54
N ARG A 432 -0.41 -16.17 2.35
CA ARG A 432 0.12 -15.02 3.10
C ARG A 432 -0.78 -13.79 2.93
N ILE A 433 -1.20 -13.49 1.70
CA ILE A 433 -2.07 -12.33 1.41
C ILE A 433 -3.44 -12.50 2.10
N LEU A 434 -4.06 -13.67 1.99
CA LEU A 434 -5.44 -13.88 2.46
C LEU A 434 -5.54 -14.10 3.97
N LEU A 435 -4.49 -14.63 4.61
CA LEU A 435 -4.45 -14.92 6.04
C LEU A 435 -3.81 -13.83 6.89
N SER A 436 -3.12 -12.85 6.28
CA SER A 436 -2.65 -11.68 7.01
C SER A 436 -3.83 -10.79 7.40
N SER A 437 -3.84 -10.30 8.64
CA SER A 437 -4.80 -9.28 9.09
C SER A 437 -4.49 -7.90 8.50
N TYR A 438 -3.28 -7.75 7.98
CA TYR A 438 -2.75 -6.55 7.40
C TYR A 438 -3.35 -6.18 6.04
N ILE A 439 -3.92 -4.98 5.97
CA ILE A 439 -4.04 -4.24 4.73
C ILE A 439 -2.90 -3.21 4.73
N GLY A 440 -1.70 -3.63 4.35
CA GLY A 440 -0.67 -2.72 3.82
C GLY A 440 -0.16 -1.52 4.63
N LYS A 441 0.05 -1.57 5.96
CA LYS A 441 0.81 -0.51 6.68
C LYS A 441 2.33 -0.55 6.52
#